data_AF-A0A6J2ACZ6-F1
#
_entry.id   AF-A0A6J2ACZ6-F1
#
_cell.length_a   1.000
_cell.length_b   1.000
_cell.length_c   1.000
_cell.angle_alpha   90.00
_cell.angle_beta   90.00
_cell.angle_gamma   90.00
#
_symmetry.space_group_name_H-M   'P 1'
#
loop_
_entity.id
_entity.type
_entity.pdbx_description
1 polymer ?
#
loop_
_entity_poly.entity_id
_entity_poly.type
_entity_poly.pdbx_seq_one_letter_code
_entity_poly.pdbx_strand_id
1 'polypeptide(L)'
;MECEADHRPLGVFKCQLCALTAPYSYVGQKPPDTQSVVFLEESYVMKDPFTSDKGRFLVLGSQCSLCSRLVCVGPECSLFYSKRFCLPCVQENIDAFPWEIRQDLGKRKGPSKKPASQPGSRT
;
A
#
# COMPACT_ATOMS: atom_id res chain seq x y z
N MET A 1 9.46 6.10 -32.42
CA MET A 1 9.29 4.63 -32.39
C MET A 1 9.40 4.24 -30.93
N GLU A 2 8.30 4.36 -30.21
CA GLU A 2 8.26 4.12 -28.77
C GLU A 2 7.76 2.70 -28.57
N CYS A 3 8.63 1.87 -28.01
CA CYS A 3 8.40 0.46 -27.82
C CYS A 3 7.15 0.26 -26.98
N GLU A 4 6.20 -0.51 -27.52
CA GLU A 4 5.20 -1.27 -26.77
C GLU A 4 5.92 -2.22 -25.81
N ALA A 5 6.47 -1.68 -24.72
CA ALA A 5 6.87 -2.48 -23.57
C ALA A 5 5.59 -2.91 -22.86
N ASP A 6 5.05 -3.98 -23.43
CA ASP A 6 4.17 -5.00 -22.92
C ASP A 6 3.57 -4.73 -21.53
N HIS A 7 2.25 -4.73 -21.52
CA HIS A 7 1.37 -4.33 -20.45
C HIS A 7 1.26 -5.40 -19.34
N ARG A 8 2.38 -6.04 -18.99
CA ARG A 8 2.39 -7.15 -18.05
C ARG A 8 2.69 -6.69 -16.63
N PRO A 9 1.99 -7.25 -15.63
CA PRO A 9 2.41 -7.11 -14.24
C PRO A 9 3.87 -7.55 -14.08
N LEU A 10 4.69 -6.72 -13.42
CA LEU A 10 6.04 -7.09 -13.01
C LEU A 10 6.00 -8.16 -11.90
N GLY A 11 4.90 -8.20 -11.15
CA GLY A 11 4.64 -9.20 -10.16
C GLY A 11 3.33 -8.94 -9.41
N VAL A 12 3.17 -9.62 -8.29
CA VAL A 12 2.02 -9.47 -7.39
C VAL A 12 2.49 -8.87 -6.07
N PHE A 13 1.90 -7.75 -5.69
CA PHE A 13 2.06 -7.17 -4.37
C PHE A 13 1.19 -7.96 -3.40
N LYS A 14 1.70 -8.27 -2.20
CA LYS A 14 0.94 -8.92 -1.13
C LYS A 14 1.18 -8.22 0.20
N CYS A 15 0.13 -7.61 0.74
CA CYS A 15 0.17 -7.03 2.09
C CYS A 15 0.35 -8.14 3.13
N GLN A 16 1.36 -8.02 3.98
CA GLN A 16 1.67 -9.02 5.02
C GLN A 16 0.74 -8.93 6.26
N LEU A 17 -0.17 -7.95 6.32
CA LEU A 17 -1.13 -7.80 7.42
C LEU A 17 -2.55 -8.24 7.04
N CYS A 18 -3.09 -7.74 5.94
CA CYS A 18 -4.46 -8.05 5.50
C CYS A 18 -4.54 -9.03 4.33
N ALA A 19 -3.40 -9.53 3.84
CA ALA A 19 -3.30 -10.40 2.67
C ALA A 19 -3.88 -9.83 1.35
N LEU A 20 -4.16 -8.51 1.28
CA LEU A 20 -4.50 -7.85 0.03
C LEU A 20 -3.45 -8.18 -1.03
N THR A 21 -3.91 -8.65 -2.19
CA THR A 21 -3.07 -8.90 -3.35
C THR A 21 -3.53 -8.07 -4.54
N ALA A 22 -2.57 -7.57 -5.31
CA ALA A 22 -2.84 -6.88 -6.56
C ALA A 22 -1.60 -6.97 -7.49
N PRO A 23 -1.78 -7.06 -8.81
CA PRO A 23 -0.66 -6.93 -9.74
C PRO A 23 -0.05 -5.52 -9.65
N TYR A 24 1.27 -5.41 -9.74
CA TYR A 24 1.95 -4.12 -9.85
C TYR A 24 2.71 -4.03 -11.17
N SER A 25 2.81 -2.82 -11.71
CA SER A 25 3.49 -2.52 -12.98
C SER A 25 4.75 -1.66 -12.79
N TYR A 26 4.98 -1.12 -11.59
CA TYR A 26 6.19 -0.36 -11.27
C TYR A 26 6.49 -0.39 -9.75
N VAL A 27 7.77 -0.28 -9.41
CA VAL A 27 8.27 -0.10 -8.04
C VAL A 27 9.28 1.04 -8.06
N GLY A 28 9.11 2.03 -7.19
CA GLY A 28 10.03 3.16 -7.10
C GLY A 28 9.36 4.44 -6.62
N GLN A 29 10.13 5.52 -6.63
CA GLN A 29 9.67 6.86 -6.25
C GLN A 29 9.18 7.71 -7.43
N LYS A 30 9.51 7.34 -8.66
CA LYS A 30 9.24 8.17 -9.86
C LYS A 30 8.51 7.35 -10.90
N PRO A 31 7.18 7.23 -10.81
CA PRO A 31 6.40 6.49 -11.79
C PRO A 31 6.65 7.03 -13.20
N PRO A 32 6.83 6.14 -14.19
CA PRO A 32 6.98 6.54 -15.58
C PRO A 32 5.72 7.28 -16.07
N ASP A 33 5.87 8.11 -17.11
CA ASP A 33 4.77 8.80 -17.81
C ASP A 33 3.94 9.78 -16.97
N THR A 34 4.42 10.17 -15.79
CA THR A 34 3.79 11.19 -14.95
C THR A 34 4.50 12.52 -15.12
N GLN A 35 3.75 13.59 -15.42
CA GLN A 35 4.33 14.88 -15.85
C GLN A 35 5.15 15.63 -14.80
N SER A 36 5.36 15.11 -13.57
CA SER A 36 6.26 15.66 -12.52
C SER A 36 6.11 15.03 -11.12
N VAL A 37 5.41 13.89 -10.97
CA VAL A 37 5.11 13.35 -9.62
C VAL A 37 6.28 12.52 -9.08
N VAL A 38 6.70 12.81 -7.85
CA VAL A 38 7.71 12.04 -7.12
C VAL A 38 7.14 11.66 -5.76
N PHE A 39 7.16 10.36 -5.43
CA PHE A 39 6.78 9.87 -4.12
C PHE A 39 7.90 10.09 -3.11
N LEU A 40 7.49 10.30 -1.86
CA LEU A 40 8.40 10.40 -0.71
C LEU A 40 8.92 9.02 -0.25
N GLU A 41 8.39 7.93 -0.80
CA GLU A 41 8.77 6.55 -0.49
C GLU A 41 8.79 5.66 -1.73
N GLU A 42 9.61 4.62 -1.72
CA GLU A 42 9.55 3.56 -2.73
C GLU A 42 8.19 2.85 -2.63
N SER A 43 7.40 2.95 -3.69
CA SER A 43 6.02 2.46 -3.69
C SER A 43 5.79 1.42 -4.78
N TYR A 44 4.97 0.44 -4.47
CA TYR A 44 4.41 -0.49 -5.45
C TYR A 44 3.19 0.15 -6.08
N VAL A 45 3.20 0.30 -7.40
CA VAL A 45 2.10 0.93 -8.13
C VAL A 45 1.58 0.05 -9.26
N MET A 46 0.31 0.23 -9.57
CA MET A 46 -0.32 -0.33 -10.76
C MET A 46 -0.93 0.78 -11.60
N LYS A 47 -1.07 0.56 -12.91
CA LYS A 47 -1.94 1.42 -13.74
C LYS A 47 -3.36 1.39 -13.19
N ASP A 48 -4.02 2.53 -13.23
CA ASP A 48 -5.41 2.61 -12.78
C ASP A 48 -6.33 1.83 -13.75
N PRO A 49 -6.97 0.73 -13.31
CA PRO A 49 -7.81 -0.09 -14.18
C PRO A 49 -9.17 0.57 -14.49
N PHE A 50 -9.48 1.69 -13.85
CA PHE A 50 -10.73 2.43 -14.02
C PHE A 50 -10.61 3.59 -15.01
N THR A 51 -9.45 3.75 -15.66
CA THR A 51 -9.21 4.82 -16.62
C THR A 51 -8.33 4.34 -17.78
N SER A 52 -8.59 4.90 -18.97
CA SER A 52 -7.75 4.66 -20.15
C SER A 52 -6.52 5.58 -20.20
N ASP A 53 -6.42 6.54 -19.27
CA ASP A 53 -5.31 7.49 -19.17
C ASP A 53 -4.03 6.78 -18.71
N LYS A 54 -3.01 6.75 -19.58
CA LYS A 54 -1.74 6.08 -19.34
C LYS A 54 -0.93 6.72 -18.21
N GLY A 55 -1.20 7.98 -17.86
CA GLY A 55 -0.51 8.70 -16.79
C GLY A 55 -1.11 8.47 -15.39
N ARG A 56 -2.24 7.76 -15.28
CA ARG A 56 -2.89 7.48 -14.00
C ARG A 56 -2.49 6.13 -13.42
N PHE A 57 -2.26 6.14 -12.11
CA PHE A 57 -1.78 4.99 -11.36
C PHE A 57 -2.42 4.95 -9.97
N LEU A 58 -2.42 3.76 -9.38
CA LEU A 58 -2.82 3.51 -8.00
C LEU A 58 -1.60 3.05 -7.19
N VAL A 59 -1.43 3.65 -6.00
CA VAL A 59 -0.42 3.23 -5.03
C VAL A 59 -1.00 2.07 -4.19
N LEU A 60 -0.38 0.90 -4.28
CA LEU A 60 -0.82 -0.30 -3.55
C LEU A 60 -0.31 -0.29 -2.10
N GLY A 61 0.95 0.11 -1.92
CA GLY A 61 1.64 0.07 -0.64
C GLY A 61 3.15 0.25 -0.78
N SER A 62 3.85 0.07 0.34
CA SER A 62 5.31 0.12 0.41
C SER A 62 5.83 -0.77 1.55
N GLN A 63 7.14 -0.80 1.73
CA GLN A 63 7.78 -1.49 2.85
C GLN A 63 7.68 -0.64 4.14
N CYS A 64 7.38 -1.28 5.27
CA CYS A 64 7.51 -0.65 6.58
C CYS A 64 8.96 -0.22 6.80
N SER A 65 9.19 1.04 7.20
CA SER A 65 10.53 1.58 7.38
C SER A 65 11.29 1.05 8.60
N LEU A 66 10.62 0.30 9.49
CA LEU A 66 11.23 -0.29 10.69
C LEU A 66 11.48 -1.80 10.55
N CYS A 67 10.55 -2.54 9.95
CA CYS A 67 10.62 -4.00 9.87
C CYS A 67 10.57 -4.57 8.45
N SER A 68 10.58 -3.70 7.43
CA SER A 68 10.58 -4.04 6.00
C SER A 68 9.40 -4.88 5.50
N ARG A 69 8.39 -5.17 6.33
CA ARG A 69 7.15 -5.85 5.90
C ARG A 69 6.45 -5.04 4.82
N LEU A 70 6.02 -5.71 3.74
CA LEU A 70 5.15 -5.11 2.75
C LEU A 70 3.76 -4.86 3.34
N VAL A 71 3.32 -3.60 3.30
CA VAL A 71 2.01 -3.18 3.83
C VAL A 71 1.28 -2.29 2.85
N CYS A 72 -0.02 -2.54 2.66
CA CYS A 72 -0.83 -1.74 1.75
C CYS A 72 -1.10 -0.35 2.33
N VAL A 73 -1.60 0.55 1.49
CA VAL A 73 -2.02 1.91 1.89
C VAL A 73 -3.25 1.94 2.81
N GLY A 74 -3.86 0.79 3.09
CA GLY A 74 -5.04 0.68 3.93
C GLY A 74 -4.79 1.16 5.37
N PRO A 75 -5.75 1.88 5.99
CA PRO A 75 -5.59 2.47 7.32
C PRO A 75 -5.42 1.42 8.43
N GLU A 76 -5.87 0.19 8.21
CA GLU A 76 -5.72 -0.96 9.11
C GLU A 76 -4.36 -1.67 8.98
N CYS A 77 -3.53 -1.25 8.02
CA CYS A 77 -2.25 -1.91 7.74
C CYS A 77 -1.07 -0.97 7.93
N SER A 78 -1.22 0.30 7.58
CA SER A 78 -0.11 1.24 7.65
C SER A 78 -0.53 2.68 7.92
N LEU A 79 0.45 3.45 8.37
CA LEU A 79 0.42 4.90 8.49
C LEU A 79 1.55 5.47 7.64
N PHE A 80 1.25 6.51 6.85
CA PHE A 80 2.27 7.33 6.21
C PHE A 80 2.41 8.67 6.96
N TYR A 81 3.63 9.04 7.32
CA TYR A 81 3.95 10.35 7.90
C TYR A 81 5.12 10.99 7.13
N SER A 82 6.35 10.62 7.47
CA SER A 82 7.56 10.90 6.67
C SER A 82 7.97 9.69 5.83
N LYS A 83 7.63 8.50 6.30
CA LYS A 83 7.74 7.20 5.63
C LYS A 83 6.53 6.35 6.03
N ARG A 84 6.35 5.19 5.41
CA ARG A 84 5.33 4.22 5.83
C ARG A 84 5.81 3.32 6.94
N PHE A 85 4.93 3.14 7.92
CA PHE A 85 5.10 2.23 9.03
C PHE A 85 3.90 1.29 9.10
N CYS A 86 4.14 0.00 9.33
CA CYS A 86 3.06 -0.94 9.59
C CYS A 86 2.42 -0.61 10.95
N LEU A 87 1.12 -0.86 11.10
CA LEU A 87 0.44 -0.56 12.37
C LEU A 87 1.08 -1.21 13.61
N PRO A 88 1.60 -2.46 13.57
CA PRO A 88 2.33 -3.01 14.70
C PRO A 88 3.51 -2.14 15.13
N CYS A 89 4.36 -1.70 14.19
CA CYS A 89 5.49 -0.83 14.51
C CYS A 89 5.05 0.57 14.97
N VAL A 90 3.91 1.08 14.47
CA VAL A 90 3.33 2.34 14.97
C VAL A 90 2.92 2.20 16.42
N GLN A 91 2.27 1.10 16.80
CA GLN A 91 1.83 0.85 18.18
C GLN A 91 3.01 0.70 19.14
N GLU A 92 4.04 -0.05 18.73
CA GLU A 92 5.27 -0.25 19.52
C GLU A 92 6.06 1.05 19.72
N ASN A 93 5.91 2.03 18.83
CA ASN A 93 6.67 3.28 18.83
C ASN A 93 5.76 4.51 18.94
N ILE A 94 4.56 4.36 19.54
CA ILE A 94 3.51 5.38 19.50
C ILE A 94 3.96 6.72 20.10
N ASP A 95 4.82 6.68 21.11
CA ASP A 95 5.32 7.86 21.81
C ASP A 95 6.31 8.70 20.98
N ALA A 96 6.87 8.13 19.90
CA ALA A 96 7.72 8.85 18.96
C ALA A 96 6.92 9.69 17.94
N PHE A 97 5.60 9.52 17.87
CA PHE A 97 4.74 10.25 16.95
C PHE A 97 4.17 11.53 17.58
N PRO A 98 3.97 12.61 16.77
CA PRO A 98 3.28 13.82 17.22
C PRO A 98 1.91 13.53 17.84
N TRP A 99 1.45 14.41 18.74
CA TRP A 99 0.20 14.19 19.49
C TRP A 99 -1.03 14.09 18.58
N GLU A 100 -1.02 14.80 17.44
CA GLU A 100 -2.07 14.79 16.43
C GLU A 100 -2.26 13.39 15.84
N ILE A 101 -1.13 12.73 15.52
CA ILE A 101 -1.12 11.37 14.98
C ILE A 101 -1.61 10.37 16.03
N ARG A 102 -1.16 10.52 17.28
CA ARG A 102 -1.61 9.67 18.39
C ARG A 102 -3.12 9.77 18.59
N GLN A 103 -3.68 10.98 18.51
CA GLN A 103 -5.12 11.20 18.62
C GLN A 103 -5.90 10.59 17.44
N ASP A 104 -5.40 10.75 16.20
CA ASP A 104 -6.06 10.18 15.03
C ASP A 104 -6.09 8.65 15.07
N LEU A 105 -4.98 8.02 15.44
CA LEU A 105 -4.89 6.56 15.62
C LEU A 105 -5.86 6.06 16.70
N GLY A 106 -6.08 6.83 17.77
CA GLY A 106 -7.06 6.52 18.82
C GLY A 106 -8.50 6.45 18.30
N LYS A 107 -8.85 7.28 17.32
CA LYS A 107 -10.21 7.34 16.73
C LYS A 107 -10.49 6.18 15.77
N ARG A 108 -9.44 5.58 15.20
CA ARG A 108 -9.54 4.51 14.19
C ARG A 108 -9.97 3.15 14.75
N LYS A 109 -10.15 3.00 16.06
CA LYS A 109 -10.67 1.77 16.69
C LYS A 109 -12.16 1.56 16.36
N GLY A 110 -12.48 1.36 15.08
CA GLY A 110 -13.75 0.85 14.58
C GLY A 110 -13.77 -0.69 14.59
N PRO A 111 -14.93 -1.33 14.35
CA PRO A 111 -15.09 -2.77 14.55
C PRO A 111 -14.15 -3.54 13.62
N SER A 112 -13.22 -4.30 14.21
CA SER A 112 -12.36 -5.25 13.50
C SER A 112 -13.22 -6.21 12.69
N LYS A 113 -13.19 -6.11 11.36
CA LYS A 113 -13.79 -7.12 10.49
C LYS A 113 -13.00 -8.41 10.69
N LYS A 114 -13.63 -9.43 11.29
CA LYS A 114 -13.10 -10.79 11.34
C LYS A 114 -12.83 -11.27 9.90
N PRO A 115 -11.74 -12.02 9.65
CA PRO A 115 -11.49 -12.58 8.33
C PRO A 115 -12.67 -13.47 7.93
N ALA A 116 -13.14 -13.30 6.69
CA ALA A 116 -14.21 -14.10 6.12
C ALA A 116 -13.82 -15.59 6.14
N SER A 117 -14.54 -16.39 6.93
CA SER A 117 -14.44 -17.85 6.91
C SER A 117 -14.77 -18.37 5.52
N GLN A 118 -13.90 -19.18 4.95
CA GLN A 118 -14.14 -19.85 3.66
C GLN A 118 -15.40 -20.73 3.73
N PRO A 119 -16.22 -20.80 2.66
CA PRO A 119 -17.32 -21.76 2.62
C PRO A 119 -16.74 -23.17 2.47
N GLY A 120 -17.06 -24.05 3.42
CA GLY A 120 -16.66 -25.44 3.41
C GLY A 120 -17.18 -26.18 2.18
N SER A 121 -16.29 -26.94 1.57
CA SER A 121 -16.58 -27.91 0.51
C SER A 121 -17.57 -28.96 1.02
N ARG A 122 -18.75 -29.03 0.41
CA ARG A 122 -19.77 -30.04 0.66
C ARG A 122 -19.47 -31.25 -0.24
N THR A 123 -19.10 -32.38 0.37
CA THR A 123 -19.24 -33.72 -0.23
C THR A 123 -20.68 -34.18 -0.11
#